data_AF-A0A2A4U478-F1
#
_entry.id   AF-A0A2A4U478-F1
#
_cell.length_a   1.000
_cell.length_b   1.000
_cell.length_c   1.000
_cell.angle_alpha   90.00
_cell.angle_beta   90.00
_cell.angle_gamma   90.00
#
_symmetry.space_group_name_H-M   'P 1'
#
loop_
_entity.id
_entity.type
_entity.pdbx_description
1 polymer ?
#
loop_
_entity_poly.entity_id
_entity_poly.type
_entity_poly.pdbx_seq_one_letter_code
_entity_poly.pdbx_strand_id
1 'polypeptide(L)'
;MTTQTNEASAPSITAEERDILKSKLIIAAAISVPNIIVMNPTLIPSLSDRFPAGTYGEGLAWSIMALISVPVFLWAGSHMLLSMKRMDMSLEALFGLGLTGAFFYSLAIAIMPGFDTLVPNATPLWDYIDVVVTLALIVKLMMNPAEPSSAE
;
A
#
# COMPACT_ATOMS: atom_id res chain seq x y z
N MET A 1 -31.83 -21.10 33.92
CA MET A 1 -30.80 -20.06 33.70
C MET A 1 -30.06 -20.43 32.44
N THR A 2 -30.50 -19.90 31.30
CA THR A 2 -29.84 -20.08 30.00
C THR A 2 -28.75 -19.03 29.88
N THR A 3 -27.50 -19.47 29.89
CA THR A 3 -26.34 -18.65 29.58
C THR A 3 -26.47 -18.26 28.11
N GLN A 4 -26.97 -17.05 27.83
CA GLN A 4 -26.70 -16.40 26.55
C GLN A 4 -25.20 -16.12 26.54
N THR A 5 -24.43 -17.06 25.99
CA THR A 5 -23.13 -16.73 25.40
C THR A 5 -23.44 -15.70 24.34
N ASN A 6 -23.22 -14.44 24.72
CA ASN A 6 -23.12 -13.29 23.84
C ASN A 6 -22.02 -13.67 22.84
N GLU A 7 -22.41 -14.29 21.72
CA GLU A 7 -21.56 -14.45 20.56
C GLU A 7 -21.15 -13.02 20.22
N ALA A 8 -19.90 -12.69 20.55
CA ALA A 8 -19.31 -11.43 20.17
C ALA A 8 -19.39 -11.39 18.64
N SER A 9 -20.42 -10.73 18.12
CA SER A 9 -20.63 -10.46 16.71
C SER A 9 -19.28 -10.00 16.18
N ALA A 10 -18.68 -10.83 15.32
CA ALA A 10 -17.48 -10.43 14.61
C ALA A 10 -17.79 -9.06 14.00
N PRO A 11 -16.89 -8.05 14.12
CA PRO A 11 -17.22 -6.70 13.70
C PRO A 11 -17.61 -6.70 12.21
N SER A 12 -18.91 -6.70 11.94
CA SER A 12 -19.47 -6.66 10.61
C SER A 12 -19.29 -5.22 10.13
N ILE A 13 -18.41 -5.03 9.15
CA ILE A 13 -18.28 -3.71 8.52
C ILE A 13 -19.60 -3.37 7.85
N THR A 14 -20.06 -2.16 8.13
CA THR A 14 -21.27 -1.61 7.52
C THR A 14 -21.13 -1.55 6.00
N ALA A 15 -22.26 -1.53 5.27
CA ALA A 15 -22.23 -1.39 3.82
C ALA A 15 -21.49 -0.13 3.36
N GLU A 16 -21.63 0.98 4.10
CA GLU A 16 -20.96 2.25 3.83
C GLU A 16 -19.44 2.14 3.98
N GLU A 17 -18.95 1.54 5.08
CA GLU A 17 -17.51 1.33 5.29
C GLU A 17 -16.89 0.43 4.22
N ARG A 18 -17.64 -0.57 3.75
CA ARG A 18 -17.23 -1.46 2.65
C ARG A 18 -17.08 -0.71 1.34
N ASP A 19 -18.01 0.18 1.00
CA ASP A 19 -17.94 0.93 -0.25
C ASP A 19 -16.78 1.95 -0.24
N ILE A 20 -16.47 2.51 0.93
CA ILE A 20 -15.25 3.31 1.13
C ILE A 20 -13.99 2.45 0.94
N LEU A 21 -13.95 1.24 1.52
CA LEU A 21 -12.83 0.30 1.34
C LEU A 21 -12.63 -0.11 -0.12
N LYS A 22 -13.71 -0.41 -0.85
CA LYS A 22 -13.66 -0.70 -2.29
C LYS A 22 -13.14 0.48 -3.10
N SER A 23 -13.60 1.70 -2.79
CA SER A 23 -13.14 2.91 -3.46
C SER A 23 -11.64 3.14 -3.23
N LYS A 24 -11.19 2.95 -1.98
CA LYS A 24 -9.75 2.96 -1.63
C LYS A 24 -8.96 1.92 -2.42
N LEU A 25 -9.51 0.72 -2.56
CA LEU A 25 -8.88 -0.38 -3.31
C LEU A 25 -8.74 -0.04 -4.80
N ILE A 26 -9.80 0.48 -5.43
CA ILE A 26 -9.77 0.85 -6.85
C ILE A 26 -8.72 1.94 -7.11
N ILE A 27 -8.65 2.95 -6.23
CA ILE A 27 -7.67 4.04 -6.34
C ILE A 27 -6.24 3.50 -6.15
N ALA A 28 -6.01 2.67 -5.12
CA ALA A 28 -4.70 2.06 -4.87
C ALA A 28 -4.26 1.14 -6.02
N ALA A 29 -5.18 0.34 -6.58
CA ALA A 29 -4.92 -0.52 -7.72
C ALA A 29 -4.60 0.30 -8.99
N ALA A 30 -5.34 1.38 -9.23
CA ALA A 30 -5.12 2.26 -10.38
C ALA A 30 -3.77 3.00 -10.32
N ILE A 31 -3.23 3.23 -9.11
CA ILE A 31 -1.93 3.89 -8.91
C ILE A 31 -0.77 2.89 -8.92
N SER A 32 -0.95 1.73 -8.30
CA SER A 32 0.10 0.70 -8.22
C SER A 32 0.50 0.16 -9.59
N VAL A 33 -0.46 -0.07 -10.50
CA VAL A 33 -0.17 -0.62 -11.84
C VAL A 33 0.76 0.29 -12.66
N PRO A 34 0.50 1.59 -12.83
CA PRO A 34 1.45 2.52 -13.45
C PRO A 34 2.79 2.59 -12.73
N ASN A 35 2.80 2.56 -11.40
CA ASN A 35 4.03 2.69 -10.62
C ASN A 35 4.98 1.51 -10.87
N ILE A 36 4.45 0.28 -10.92
CA ILE A 36 5.23 -0.92 -11.32
C ILE A 36 5.84 -0.74 -12.71
N ILE A 37 5.06 -0.24 -13.67
CA ILE A 37 5.54 -0.08 -15.06
C ILE A 37 6.68 0.94 -15.14
N VAL A 38 6.60 2.02 -14.38
CA VAL A 38 7.64 3.07 -14.37
C VAL A 38 8.88 2.64 -13.59
N MET A 39 8.72 1.94 -12.46
CA MET A 39 9.83 1.43 -11.65
C MET A 39 10.53 0.22 -12.30
N ASN A 40 9.82 -0.55 -13.12
CA ASN A 40 10.36 -1.72 -13.82
C ASN A 40 10.12 -1.62 -15.34
N PRO A 41 10.82 -0.72 -16.04
CA PRO A 41 10.66 -0.54 -17.49
C PRO A 41 11.09 -1.77 -18.30
N THR A 42 11.81 -2.70 -17.69
CA THR A 42 12.21 -4.00 -18.28
C THR A 42 11.05 -4.97 -18.50
N LEU A 43 9.88 -4.75 -17.86
CA LEU A 43 8.68 -5.56 -18.07
C LEU A 43 8.04 -5.34 -19.45
N ILE A 44 8.32 -4.21 -20.12
CA ILE A 44 7.84 -3.91 -21.46
C ILE A 44 9.06 -3.65 -22.37
N PRO A 45 9.47 -4.62 -23.21
CA PRO A 45 10.66 -4.48 -24.06
C PRO A 45 10.61 -3.24 -24.96
N SER A 46 9.41 -2.80 -25.36
CA SER A 46 9.19 -1.61 -26.18
C SER A 46 9.40 -0.26 -25.46
N LEU A 47 9.45 -0.23 -24.12
CA LEU A 47 9.74 0.98 -23.33
C LEU A 47 11.21 1.07 -22.91
N SER A 48 11.87 -0.09 -22.74
CA SER A 48 13.29 -0.20 -22.40
C SER A 48 14.22 0.55 -23.36
N ASP A 49 13.87 0.61 -24.66
CA ASP A 49 14.67 1.32 -25.67
C ASP A 49 14.53 2.85 -25.62
N ARG A 50 13.48 3.38 -24.96
CA ARG A 50 13.23 4.82 -24.84
C ARG A 50 13.62 5.41 -23.48
N PHE A 51 13.67 4.59 -22.43
CA PHE A 51 14.07 4.99 -21.09
C PHE A 51 15.07 3.97 -20.54
N PRO A 52 16.38 4.11 -20.85
CA PRO A 52 17.41 3.29 -20.23
C PRO A 52 17.46 3.58 -18.72
N ALA A 53 17.35 2.52 -17.92
CA ALA A 53 17.55 2.57 -16.47
C ALA A 53 18.92 3.20 -16.15
N GLY A 54 18.95 4.16 -15.24
CA GLY A 54 20.11 4.93 -14.81
C GLY A 54 20.25 6.33 -15.43
N THR A 55 19.26 6.84 -16.16
CA THR A 55 19.33 8.22 -16.70
C THR A 55 18.82 9.27 -15.72
N TYR A 56 19.40 10.48 -15.77
CA TYR A 56 19.09 11.67 -14.93
C TYR A 56 17.61 12.02 -14.73
N GLY A 57 16.67 11.44 -15.50
CA GLY A 57 15.23 11.56 -15.31
C GLY A 57 14.65 10.70 -14.17
N GLU A 58 15.41 9.74 -13.64
CA GLU A 58 14.95 8.84 -12.56
C GLU A 58 14.63 9.59 -11.27
N GLY A 59 15.47 10.55 -10.86
CA GLY A 59 15.21 11.32 -9.63
C GLY A 59 13.90 12.12 -9.70
N LEU A 60 13.57 12.69 -10.86
CA LEU A 60 12.30 13.40 -11.07
C LEU A 60 11.12 12.42 -11.08
N ALA A 61 11.26 11.28 -11.77
CA ALA A 61 10.24 10.24 -11.78
C ALA A 61 9.99 9.67 -10.37
N TRP A 62 11.04 9.41 -9.60
CA TRP A 62 10.96 8.96 -8.21
C TRP A 62 10.30 10.00 -7.32
N SER A 63 10.57 11.28 -7.53
CA SER A 63 9.94 12.37 -6.77
C SER A 63 8.44 12.49 -7.08
N ILE A 64 8.06 12.37 -8.35
CA ILE A 64 6.65 12.36 -8.76
C ILE A 64 5.93 11.14 -8.19
N MET A 65 6.57 9.96 -8.25
CA MET A 65 5.99 8.73 -7.68
C MET A 65 5.88 8.81 -6.16
N ALA A 66 6.91 9.32 -5.46
CA ALA A 66 6.83 9.60 -4.03
C ALA A 66 5.63 10.48 -3.69
N LEU A 67 5.41 11.55 -4.47
CA LEU A 67 4.29 12.47 -4.26
C LEU A 67 2.92 11.80 -4.44
N ILE A 68 2.82 10.79 -5.31
CA ILE A 68 1.58 10.04 -5.56
C ILE A 68 1.40 8.90 -4.54
N SER A 69 2.46 8.18 -4.17
CA SER A 69 2.42 7.07 -3.21
C SER A 69 2.19 7.54 -1.77
N VAL A 70 2.64 8.75 -1.41
CA VAL A 70 2.41 9.34 -0.07
C VAL A 70 0.92 9.43 0.28
N PRO A 71 0.04 10.05 -0.53
CA PRO A 71 -1.40 10.04 -0.32
C PRO A 71 -2.00 8.63 -0.22
N VAL A 72 -1.57 7.69 -1.07
CA VAL A 72 -2.07 6.31 -1.04
C VAL A 72 -1.71 5.65 0.28
N PHE A 73 -0.45 5.73 0.69
CA PHE A 73 0.01 5.19 1.97
C PHE A 73 -0.74 5.81 3.16
N LEU A 74 -0.87 7.14 3.20
CA LEU A 74 -1.49 7.84 4.32
C LEU A 74 -3.01 7.69 4.36
N TRP A 75 -3.70 7.62 3.22
CA TRP A 75 -5.16 7.55 3.16
C TRP A 75 -5.70 6.12 3.08
N ALA A 76 -5.14 5.31 2.19
CA ALA A 76 -5.55 3.91 2.03
C ALA A 76 -4.95 3.04 3.15
N GLY A 77 -3.69 3.28 3.53
CA GLY A 77 -3.01 2.59 4.63
C GLY A 77 -3.31 3.11 6.04
N SER A 78 -4.14 4.15 6.19
CA SER A 78 -4.41 4.78 7.51
C SER A 78 -4.84 3.79 8.60
N HIS A 79 -5.63 2.78 8.23
CA HIS A 79 -6.10 1.74 9.14
C HIS A 79 -4.96 0.86 9.67
N MET A 80 -3.95 0.60 8.85
CA MET A 80 -2.77 -0.23 9.16
C MET A 80 -1.84 0.54 10.11
N LEU A 81 -1.67 1.84 9.85
CA LEU A 81 -0.94 2.75 10.74
C LEU A 81 -1.60 2.88 12.11
N LEU A 82 -2.93 2.95 12.15
CA LEU A 82 -3.68 2.96 13.40
C LEU A 82 -3.52 1.65 14.18
N SER A 83 -3.63 0.49 13.53
CA SER A 83 -3.42 -0.81 14.18
C SER A 83 -1.98 -0.99 14.66
N MET A 84 -0.98 -0.54 13.88
CA MET A 84 0.41 -0.51 14.30
C MET A 84 0.61 0.35 15.55
N LYS A 85 0.03 1.56 15.58
CA LYS A 85 0.13 2.46 16.74
C LYS A 85 -0.52 1.87 18.00
N ARG A 86 -1.60 1.12 17.85
CA ARG A 86 -2.23 0.38 18.95
C ARG A 86 -1.43 -0.87 19.38
N MET A 87 -0.41 -1.24 18.60
CA MET A 87 0.34 -2.49 18.78
C MET A 87 -0.58 -3.71 18.84
N ASP A 88 -1.64 -3.67 18.03
CA ASP A 88 -2.56 -4.80 17.91
C ASP A 88 -1.77 -5.99 17.33
N MET A 89 -1.99 -7.21 17.84
CA MET A 89 -1.39 -8.42 17.27
C MET A 89 -2.18 -8.88 16.03
N SER A 90 -2.35 -7.97 15.07
CA SER A 90 -3.13 -8.15 13.86
C SER A 90 -2.26 -8.06 12.61
N LEU A 91 -2.72 -8.67 11.51
CA LEU A 91 -2.02 -8.61 10.22
C LEU A 91 -1.85 -7.16 9.74
N GLU A 92 -2.82 -6.28 10.00
CA GLU A 92 -2.72 -4.87 9.61
C GLU A 92 -1.60 -4.14 10.36
N ALA A 93 -1.33 -4.48 11.62
CA ALA A 93 -0.20 -3.89 12.36
C ALA A 93 1.16 -4.34 11.77
N LEU A 94 1.28 -5.61 11.38
CA LEU A 94 2.48 -6.13 10.71
C LEU A 94 2.73 -5.42 9.38
N PHE A 95 1.70 -5.29 8.54
CA PHE A 95 1.84 -4.55 7.29
C PHE A 95 2.12 -3.05 7.53
N GLY A 96 1.50 -2.45 8.55
CA GLY A 96 1.76 -1.06 8.94
C GLY A 96 3.23 -0.83 9.29
N LEU A 97 3.85 -1.75 10.05
CA LEU A 97 5.27 -1.69 10.39
C LEU A 97 6.16 -1.82 9.13
N GLY A 98 5.89 -2.82 8.29
CA GLY A 98 6.65 -3.04 7.05
C GLY A 98 6.58 -1.86 6.08
N LEU A 99 5.38 -1.33 5.85
CA LEU A 99 5.17 -0.17 4.99
C LEU A 99 5.82 1.10 5.54
N THR A 100 5.76 1.32 6.86
CA THR A 100 6.43 2.47 7.49
C THR A 100 7.94 2.39 7.29
N GLY A 101 8.54 1.20 7.47
CA GLY A 101 9.96 0.98 7.21
C GLY A 101 10.33 1.25 5.74
N ALA A 102 9.56 0.70 4.80
CA ALA A 102 9.78 0.92 3.37
C ALA A 102 9.62 2.39 2.97
N PHE A 103 8.66 3.10 3.58
CA PHE A 103 8.44 4.51 3.37
C PHE A 103 9.65 5.35 3.81
N PHE A 104 10.14 5.15 5.03
CA PHE A 104 11.30 5.90 5.52
C PHE A 104 12.59 5.55 4.78
N TYR A 105 12.76 4.30 4.36
CA TYR A 105 13.86 3.90 3.49
C TYR A 105 13.83 4.65 2.15
N SER A 106 12.67 4.65 1.49
CA SER A 106 12.48 5.32 0.20
C SER A 106 12.61 6.83 0.32
N LEU A 107 12.11 7.40 1.42
CA LEU A 107 12.25 8.81 1.73
C LEU A 107 13.72 9.19 1.93
N ALA A 108 14.50 8.39 2.66
CA ALA A 108 15.93 8.62 2.87
C ALA A 108 16.69 8.67 1.54
N ILE A 109 16.42 7.73 0.62
CA ILE A 109 17.01 7.74 -0.73
C ILE A 109 16.60 9.00 -1.50
N ALA A 110 15.32 9.40 -1.42
CA ALA A 110 14.80 10.53 -2.20
C ALA A 110 15.34 11.89 -1.74
N ILE A 111 15.57 12.08 -0.43
CA ILE A 111 16.00 13.38 0.13
C ILE A 111 17.51 13.49 0.33
N MET A 112 18.25 12.39 0.34
CA MET A 112 19.68 12.36 0.64
C MET A 112 20.50 12.24 -0.66
N PRO A 113 20.95 13.37 -1.25
CA PRO A 113 21.84 13.31 -2.41
C PRO A 113 23.15 12.62 -2.01
N GLY A 114 23.56 11.59 -2.75
CA GLY A 114 24.77 10.80 -2.47
C GLY A 114 24.53 9.47 -1.74
N PHE A 115 23.29 9.08 -1.46
CA PHE A 115 22.98 7.78 -0.84
C PHE A 115 23.43 6.59 -1.72
N ASP A 116 23.40 6.78 -3.03
CA ASP A 116 23.92 5.87 -4.06
C ASP A 116 25.41 5.55 -3.88
N THR A 117 26.21 6.48 -3.33
CA THR A 117 27.64 6.24 -3.04
C THR A 117 27.87 5.37 -1.80
N LEU A 118 26.94 5.41 -0.83
CA LEU A 118 27.01 4.61 0.39
C LEU A 118 26.45 3.20 0.16
N VAL A 119 25.39 3.11 -0.64
CA VAL A 119 24.71 1.86 -0.99
C VAL A 119 24.53 1.82 -2.51
N PRO A 120 25.48 1.20 -3.23
CA PRO A 120 25.39 1.08 -4.69
C PRO A 120 24.09 0.37 -5.09
N ASN A 121 23.37 0.94 -6.07
CA ASN A 121 22.08 0.45 -6.57
C ASN A 121 20.91 0.53 -5.56
N ALA A 122 20.99 1.41 -4.56
CA ALA A 122 19.83 1.69 -3.72
C ALA A 122 18.71 2.38 -4.54
N THR A 123 17.60 1.67 -4.72
CA THR A 123 16.40 2.18 -5.39
C THR A 123 15.28 2.38 -4.37
N PRO A 124 14.47 3.44 -4.51
CA PRO A 124 13.32 3.62 -3.64
C PRO A 124 12.25 2.56 -3.93
N LEU A 125 11.47 2.20 -2.92
CA LEU A 125 10.50 1.11 -2.93
C LEU A 125 9.05 1.62 -3.06
N TRP A 126 8.84 2.68 -3.85
CA TRP A 126 7.53 3.32 -3.99
C TRP A 126 6.47 2.36 -4.57
N ASP A 127 6.87 1.53 -5.53
CA ASP A 127 6.04 0.48 -6.11
C ASP A 127 5.62 -0.58 -5.08
N TYR A 128 6.55 -1.03 -4.24
CA TYR A 128 6.25 -1.99 -3.16
C TYR A 128 5.24 -1.42 -2.17
N ILE A 129 5.34 -0.14 -1.83
CA ILE A 129 4.39 0.52 -0.91
C ILE A 129 2.97 0.47 -1.49
N ASP A 130 2.78 0.87 -2.74
CA ASP A 130 1.47 0.90 -3.38
C ASP A 130 0.87 -0.50 -3.57
N VAL A 131 1.71 -1.47 -3.96
CA VAL A 131 1.29 -2.87 -4.13
C VAL A 131 0.88 -3.48 -2.80
N VAL A 132 1.69 -3.33 -1.75
CA VAL A 132 1.39 -3.92 -0.44
C VAL A 132 0.15 -3.27 0.18
N VAL A 133 -0.05 -1.95 0.03
CA VAL A 133 -1.30 -1.29 0.46
C VAL A 133 -2.50 -1.86 -0.29
N THR A 134 -2.39 -2.04 -1.61
CA THR A 134 -3.46 -2.62 -2.44
C THR A 134 -3.79 -4.04 -1.97
N LEU A 135 -2.79 -4.90 -1.79
CA LEU A 135 -2.98 -6.27 -1.32
C LEU A 135 -3.58 -6.31 0.10
N ALA A 136 -3.13 -5.44 1.00
CA ALA A 136 -3.66 -5.37 2.36
C ALA A 136 -5.16 -4.99 2.37
N LEU A 137 -5.59 -4.09 1.47
CA LEU A 137 -7.01 -3.78 1.30
C LEU A 137 -7.81 -4.97 0.76
N ILE A 138 -7.24 -5.75 -0.17
CA ILE A 138 -7.87 -6.99 -0.66
C ILE A 138 -8.02 -7.99 0.49
N VAL A 139 -6.95 -8.24 1.24
CA VAL A 139 -6.98 -9.14 2.41
C VAL A 139 -8.06 -8.72 3.39
N LYS A 140 -8.14 -7.43 3.71
CA LYS A 140 -9.17 -6.88 4.61
C LYS A 140 -10.59 -7.08 4.07
N LEU A 141 -10.80 -6.88 2.78
CA LEU A 141 -12.10 -7.09 2.14
C LEU A 141 -12.51 -8.58 2.16
N MET A 142 -11.54 -9.48 1.98
CA MET A 142 -11.76 -10.93 2.02
C MET A 142 -12.01 -11.45 3.43
N MET A 143 -11.30 -10.94 4.43
CA MET A 143 -11.46 -11.34 5.83
C MET A 143 -12.76 -10.84 6.45
N ASN A 144 -13.39 -9.81 5.87
CA ASN A 144 -14.67 -9.28 6.32
C ASN A 144 -15.74 -9.38 5.21
N PRO A 145 -16.12 -10.62 4.83
CA PRO A 145 -17.16 -10.84 3.82
C PRO A 145 -18.47 -10.22 4.30
N ALA A 146 -19.32 -9.77 3.37
CA ALA A 146 -20.63 -9.26 3.75
C ALA A 146 -21.40 -10.42 4.39
N GLU A 147 -22.06 -10.17 5.52
CA GLU A 147 -23.15 -11.07 5.89
C GLU A 147 -24.10 -11.11 4.69
N PRO A 148 -24.47 -12.31 4.21
CA PRO A 148 -25.46 -12.40 3.16
C PRO A 148 -26.69 -11.66 3.69
N SER A 149 -27.06 -10.58 3.00
CA SER A 149 -28.32 -9.88 3.23
C SER A 149 -29.38 -10.96 3.30
N SER A 150 -29.91 -11.23 4.49
CA SER A 150 -31.09 -12.05 4.68
C SER A 150 -32.24 -11.29 4.07
N ALA A 151 -32.34 -11.37 2.75
CA ALA A 151 -33.48 -10.93 1.98
C ALA A 151 -34.60 -11.94 2.27
N GLU A 152 -35.42 -11.57 3.25
CA GLU A 152 -36.83 -11.98 3.38
C GLU A 152 -37.64 -11.60 2.13
#